data_AF-A0A350PE56-F1
#
_entry.id   AF-A0A350PE56-F1
#
_cell.length_a   1.000
_cell.length_b   1.000
_cell.length_c   1.000
_cell.angle_alpha   90.00
_cell.angle_beta   90.00
_cell.angle_gamma   90.00
#
_symmetry.space_group_name_H-M   'P 1'
#
loop_
_entity.id
_entity.type
_entity.pdbx_description
1 polymer ?
#
loop_
_entity_poly.entity_id
_entity_poly.type
_entity_poly.pdbx_seq_one_letter_code
_entity_poly.pdbx_strand_id
1 'polypeptide(L)'
;MTKVKSNCPLRGFRPCKEHDCSWYVQLRGTNPNTGQEVDDWGCAMAWMPVLMIENSQQQRQTGAAVESFRNEVVKANKENQEMLLTEVVKKQPKIIGDQTKLTFEDE
;
A
#
# COMPACT_ATOMS: atom_id res chain seq x y z
N MET A 1 0.70 39.17 -7.10
CA MET A 1 0.10 37.85 -6.78
C MET A 1 -1.40 37.96 -6.97
N THR A 2 -1.95 37.24 -7.95
CA THR A 2 -3.40 37.28 -8.26
C THR A 2 -4.12 36.38 -7.25
N LYS A 3 -5.08 36.93 -6.48
CA LYS A 3 -5.87 36.16 -5.50
C LYS A 3 -6.82 35.22 -6.25
N VAL A 4 -6.79 33.92 -5.93
CA VAL A 4 -7.69 32.92 -6.54
C VAL A 4 -9.12 33.22 -6.11
N LYS A 5 -10.05 33.27 -7.07
CA LYS A 5 -11.48 33.47 -6.81
C LYS A 5 -12.13 32.14 -6.44
N SER A 6 -12.94 32.14 -5.38
CA SER A 6 -13.72 30.96 -4.95
C SER A 6 -14.94 30.76 -5.84
N ASN A 7 -14.73 30.13 -6.99
CA ASN A 7 -15.77 29.86 -7.98
C ASN A 7 -16.19 28.38 -7.94
N CYS A 8 -17.47 28.12 -8.14
CA CYS A 8 -18.02 26.77 -8.14
C CYS A 8 -18.10 26.19 -9.56
N PRO A 9 -17.42 25.07 -9.86
CA PRO A 9 -17.43 24.47 -11.21
C PRO A 9 -18.82 23.95 -11.60
N LEU A 10 -19.61 23.47 -10.63
CA LEU A 10 -20.97 22.96 -10.85
C LEU A 10 -22.01 24.07 -11.11
N ARG A 11 -21.62 25.34 -10.94
CA ARG A 11 -22.48 26.51 -11.13
C ARG A 11 -21.95 27.44 -12.23
N GLY A 12 -21.31 26.87 -13.26
CA GLY A 12 -20.75 27.64 -14.38
C GLY A 12 -19.73 28.67 -13.92
N PHE A 13 -18.87 28.32 -12.97
CA PHE A 13 -17.82 29.18 -12.39
C PHE A 13 -18.33 30.49 -11.76
N ARG A 14 -19.60 30.54 -11.37
CA ARG A 14 -20.11 31.62 -10.50
C ARG A 14 -19.52 31.49 -9.08
N PRO A 15 -19.58 32.55 -8.25
CA PRO A 15 -19.07 32.50 -6.88
C PRO A 15 -19.63 31.32 -6.07
N CYS A 16 -18.89 30.83 -5.08
CA CYS A 16 -19.38 29.81 -4.15
C CYS A 16 -20.66 30.30 -3.43
N LYS A 17 -21.57 29.37 -3.16
CA LYS A 17 -22.80 29.62 -2.39
C LYS A 17 -22.63 29.35 -0.89
N GLU A 18 -21.49 28.81 -0.48
CA GLU A 18 -21.18 28.49 0.92
C GLU A 18 -22.34 27.70 1.55
N HIS A 19 -22.86 28.13 2.70
CA HIS A 19 -23.92 27.43 3.44
C HIS A 19 -25.24 27.25 2.68
N ASP A 20 -25.46 27.96 1.55
CA ASP A 20 -26.61 27.74 0.66
C ASP A 20 -26.40 26.56 -0.32
N CYS A 21 -25.29 25.82 -0.20
CA CYS A 21 -24.97 24.66 -1.01
C CYS A 21 -24.81 23.41 -0.15
N SER A 22 -25.53 22.34 -0.47
CA SER A 22 -25.43 21.05 0.25
C SER A 22 -24.04 20.41 0.19
N TRP A 23 -23.18 20.85 -0.72
CA TRP A 23 -21.80 20.38 -0.84
C TRP A 23 -20.83 21.24 -0.02
N TYR A 24 -21.29 22.29 0.63
CA TYR A 24 -20.51 23.03 1.60
C TYR A 24 -20.61 22.29 2.93
N VAL A 25 -19.52 21.61 3.28
CA VAL A 25 -19.45 20.66 4.40
C VAL A 25 -18.34 21.05 5.34
N GLN A 26 -18.51 20.70 6.61
CA GLN A 26 -17.48 20.83 7.63
C GLN A 26 -16.56 19.62 7.55
N LEU A 27 -15.27 19.85 7.27
CA LEU A 27 -14.26 18.79 7.33
C LEU A 27 -13.59 18.84 8.70
N ARG A 28 -13.70 17.73 9.44
CA ARG A 28 -13.06 17.53 10.74
C ARG A 28 -12.07 16.39 10.67
N GLY A 29 -10.85 16.62 11.16
CA GLY A 29 -9.82 15.59 11.23
C GLY A 29 -8.42 16.17 11.35
N THR A 30 -7.43 15.39 10.95
CA THR A 30 -6.03 15.80 10.96
C THR A 30 -5.51 15.87 9.53
N ASN A 31 -4.94 17.01 9.13
CA ASN A 31 -4.37 17.16 7.81
C ASN A 31 -3.21 16.17 7.61
N PRO A 32 -3.26 15.27 6.62
CA PRO A 32 -2.26 14.21 6.46
C PRO A 32 -0.86 14.74 6.07
N ASN A 33 -0.75 15.99 5.60
CA ASN A 33 0.52 16.60 5.20
C ASN A 33 1.19 17.39 6.32
N THR A 34 0.40 18.07 7.16
CA THR A 34 0.93 18.98 8.20
C THR A 34 0.77 18.43 9.62
N GLY A 35 -0.10 17.43 9.82
CA GLY A 35 -0.44 16.90 11.14
C GLY A 35 -1.30 17.83 11.98
N GLN A 36 -1.75 18.96 11.44
CA GLN A 36 -2.59 19.93 12.16
C GLN A 36 -4.05 19.48 12.17
N GLU A 37 -4.77 19.79 13.24
CA GLU A 37 -6.22 19.64 13.28
C GLU A 37 -6.89 20.58 12.28
N VAL A 38 -7.89 20.06 11.58
CA VAL A 38 -8.74 20.77 10.64
C VAL A 38 -10.16 20.70 11.19
N ASP A 39 -10.81 21.86 11.34
CA ASP A 39 -12.24 21.99 11.62
C ASP A 39 -12.80 23.18 10.81
N ASP A 40 -12.78 23.04 9.49
CA ASP A 40 -13.11 24.13 8.57
C ASP A 40 -14.29 23.77 7.67
N TRP A 41 -15.12 24.79 7.38
CA TRP A 41 -16.17 24.69 6.38
C TRP A 41 -15.62 24.96 4.98
N GLY A 42 -16.00 24.14 4.02
CA GLY A 42 -15.51 24.25 2.66
C GLY A 42 -16.37 23.50 1.65
N CYS A 43 -16.18 23.82 0.37
CA CYS A 43 -16.80 23.06 -0.71
C CYS A 43 -16.18 21.66 -0.76
N ALA A 44 -16.99 20.61 -0.87
CA ALA A 44 -16.53 19.22 -0.98
C ALA A 44 -15.50 19.04 -2.11
N MET A 45 -15.66 19.74 -3.24
CA MET A 45 -14.69 19.71 -4.35
C MET A 45 -13.35 20.34 -4.00
N ALA A 46 -13.33 21.33 -3.10
CA ALA A 46 -12.09 21.92 -2.59
C ALA A 46 -11.40 20.98 -1.59
N TRP A 47 -12.17 20.17 -0.86
CA TRP A 47 -11.64 19.15 0.05
C TRP A 47 -11.12 17.89 -0.64
N MET A 48 -11.56 17.61 -1.86
CA MET A 48 -11.16 16.40 -2.61
C MET A 48 -9.65 16.13 -2.63
N PRO A 49 -8.76 17.09 -2.96
CA PRO A 49 -7.32 16.83 -2.96
C PRO A 49 -6.79 16.39 -1.59
N VAL A 50 -7.29 16.97 -0.49
CA VAL A 50 -6.87 16.60 0.88
C VAL A 50 -7.33 15.18 1.21
N LEU A 51 -8.60 14.87 0.93
CA LEU A 51 -9.18 13.54 1.17
C LEU A 51 -8.52 12.45 0.31
N MET A 52 -8.15 12.76 -0.93
CA MET A 52 -7.43 11.83 -1.81
C MET A 52 -6.00 11.55 -1.33
N ILE A 53 -5.34 12.54 -0.72
CA ILE A 53 -4.02 12.33 -0.11
C ILE A 53 -4.13 11.40 1.09
N GLU A 54 -5.13 11.62 1.96
CA GLU A 54 -5.40 10.73 3.09
C GLU A 54 -5.69 9.29 2.63
N ASN A 55 -6.57 9.13 1.64
CA ASN A 55 -6.88 7.83 1.07
C ASN A 55 -5.62 7.13 0.49
N SER A 56 -4.75 7.88 -0.19
CA SER A 56 -3.48 7.36 -0.69
C SER A 56 -2.53 6.96 0.43
N GLN A 57 -2.52 7.69 1.54
CA GLN A 57 -1.71 7.34 2.72
C GLN A 57 -2.19 6.04 3.35
N GLN A 58 -3.51 5.87 3.51
CA GLN A 58 -4.11 4.62 3.99
C GLN A 58 -3.78 3.44 3.05
N GLN A 59 -3.88 3.62 1.73
CA GLN A 59 -3.51 2.60 0.75
C GLN A 59 -2.04 2.17 0.84
N ARG A 60 -1.10 3.10 1.09
CA ARG A 60 0.33 2.76 1.28
C ARG A 60 0.54 1.88 2.49
N GLN A 61 -0.18 2.14 3.59
CA GLN A 61 -0.13 1.30 4.79
C GLN A 61 -0.64 -0.12 4.51
N THR A 62 -1.76 -0.24 3.79
CA THR A 62 -2.26 -1.54 3.34
C THR A 62 -1.25 -2.25 2.44
N GLY A 63 -0.63 -1.55 1.49
CA GLY A 63 0.40 -2.11 0.62
C GLY A 63 1.60 -2.66 1.41
N ALA A 64 2.04 -1.95 2.45
CA ALA A 64 3.11 -2.41 3.33
C ALA A 64 2.74 -3.69 4.08
N ALA A 65 1.50 -3.80 4.56
CA ALA A 65 1.01 -5.00 5.23
C ALA A 65 0.88 -6.22 4.29
N VAL A 66 0.48 -5.99 3.04
CA VAL A 66 0.45 -7.06 2.02
C VAL A 66 1.87 -7.52 1.68
N GLU A 67 2.81 -6.59 1.58
CA GLU A 67 4.21 -6.92 1.32
C GLU A 67 4.87 -7.69 2.47
N SER A 68 4.57 -7.35 3.73
CA SER A 68 5.04 -8.13 4.88
C SER A 68 4.44 -9.53 4.91
N PHE A 69 3.13 -9.65 4.65
CA PHE A 69 2.47 -10.95 4.51
C PHE A 69 3.10 -11.80 3.40
N ARG A 70 3.41 -11.20 2.24
CA ARG A 70 4.12 -11.86 1.14
C ARG A 70 5.46 -12.44 1.60
N ASN A 71 6.23 -11.70 2.39
CA ASN A 71 7.51 -12.16 2.91
C ASN A 71 7.38 -13.34 3.88
N GLU A 72 6.41 -13.29 4.80
CA GLU A 72 6.16 -14.40 5.74
C GLU A 72 5.68 -15.67 5.02
N VAL A 73 4.84 -15.55 3.99
CA VAL A 73 4.42 -16.71 3.18
C VAL A 73 5.60 -17.33 2.43
N VAL A 74 6.50 -16.52 1.85
CA VAL A 74 7.71 -17.04 1.20
C VAL A 74 8.62 -17.76 2.19
N LYS A 75 8.79 -17.21 3.40
CA LYS A 75 9.57 -17.83 4.48
C LYS A 75 8.97 -19.17 4.90
N ALA A 76 7.67 -19.22 5.21
CA ALA A 76 6.98 -20.45 5.60
C ALA A 76 7.06 -21.53 4.50
N ASN A 77 6.96 -21.14 3.22
CA ASN A 77 7.12 -22.08 2.12
C ASN A 77 8.54 -22.66 2.02
N LYS A 78 9.58 -21.85 2.24
CA LYS A 78 10.97 -22.34 2.27
C LYS A 78 11.21 -23.31 3.43
N GLU A 79 10.74 -22.95 4.63
CA GLU A 79 10.85 -23.82 5.82
C GLU A 79 10.14 -25.17 5.61
N ASN A 80 8.95 -25.16 5.00
CA ASN A 80 8.23 -26.38 4.64
C ASN A 80 8.99 -27.23 3.63
N GLN A 81 9.60 -26.62 2.60
CA GLN A 81 10.41 -27.34 1.61
C GLN A 81 11.66 -27.98 2.23
N GLU A 82 12.36 -27.25 3.10
CA GLU A 82 13.53 -27.76 3.82
C GLU A 82 13.18 -28.94 4.73
N MET A 83 12.05 -28.86 5.43
CA MET A 83 11.54 -29.97 6.24
C MET A 83 11.23 -31.20 5.38
N LEU A 84 10.55 -31.01 4.24
CA LEU A 84 10.23 -32.10 3.32
C LEU A 84 11.49 -32.76 2.76
N LEU A 85 12.49 -31.97 2.34
CA LEU A 85 13.78 -32.50 1.86
C LEU A 85 14.49 -33.29 2.96
N THR A 86 14.49 -32.78 4.19
CA THR A 86 15.09 -33.46 5.34
C THR A 86 14.43 -34.82 5.58
N GLU A 87 13.10 -34.90 5.50
CA GLU A 87 12.36 -36.16 5.64
C GLU A 87 12.58 -37.13 4.47
N VAL A 88 12.75 -36.64 3.24
CA VAL A 88 13.11 -37.46 2.07
C VAL A 88 14.51 -38.06 2.24
N VAL A 89 15.50 -37.24 2.65
CA VAL A 89 16.88 -37.69 2.88
C VAL A 89 16.94 -38.74 4.00
N LYS A 90 16.22 -38.54 5.12
CA LYS A 90 16.15 -39.53 6.21
C LYS A 90 15.57 -40.88 5.76
N LYS A 91 14.62 -40.90 4.82
CA LYS A 91 13.96 -42.14 4.37
C LYS A 91 14.74 -42.92 3.30
N GLN A 92 15.71 -42.32 2.61
CA GLN A 92 16.51 -43.01 1.58
C GLN A 92 18.03 -42.82 1.76
N PRO A 93 18.68 -43.57 2.68
CA PRO A 93 20.13 -43.49 2.87
C PRO A 93 20.98 -44.12 1.73
N LYS A 94 20.37 -44.74 0.71
CA LYS A 94 21.09 -45.52 -0.33
C LYS A 94 21.45 -44.79 -1.63
N ILE A 95 21.12 -43.50 -1.79
CA ILE A 95 21.37 -42.77 -3.06
C ILE A 95 22.70 -41.99 -3.05
N ILE A 96 23.36 -41.83 -1.90
CA ILE A 96 24.59 -41.00 -1.76
C ILE A 96 25.88 -41.82 -2.00
N GLY A 97 25.78 -43.13 -2.27
CA GLY A 97 26.92 -44.03 -2.34
C GLY A 97 27.64 -44.18 -3.68
N ASP A 98 27.29 -43.45 -4.75
CA ASP A 98 27.83 -43.75 -6.10
C ASP A 98 28.26 -42.54 -6.95
N GLN A 99 28.31 -41.32 -6.40
CA GLN A 99 28.71 -40.13 -7.18
C GLN A 99 30.19 -39.73 -7.06
N THR A 100 31.02 -40.50 -6.36
CA THR A 100 32.47 -40.24 -6.28
C THR A 100 33.27 -40.83 -7.45
N LYS A 101 32.61 -41.26 -8.54
CA LYS A 101 33.26 -41.80 -9.76
C LYS A 101 32.77 -41.16 -11.06
N LEU A 102 32.65 -39.84 -11.10
CA LEU A 102 32.83 -39.10 -12.35
C LEU A 102 33.94 -38.07 -12.13
N THR A 103 35.14 -38.58 -11.90
CA THR A 103 36.35 -37.86 -12.26
C THR A 103 36.30 -37.64 -13.77
N PHE A 104 36.27 -36.38 -14.16
CA PHE A 104 36.68 -35.94 -15.49
C PHE A 104 38.17 -36.25 -15.61
N GLU A 105 38.48 -37.44 -16.12
CA GLU A 105 39.78 -37.75 -16.72
C GLU A 105 39.50 -38.17 -18.18
N ASP A 106 40.20 -37.47 -19.07
CA ASP A 106 40.58 -37.83 -20.44
C ASP A 106 39.50 -37.81 -21.55
N GLU A 107 39.40 -36.66 -22.24
CA GLU A 107 39.77 -36.44 -23.66
C GLU A 107 39.52 -35.00 -24.12
#